data_AF-A0A7C6EI55-F1
#
_entry.id   AF-A0A7C6EI55-F1
#
_cell.length_a   1.000
_cell.length_b   1.000
_cell.length_c   1.000
_cell.angle_alpha   90.00
_cell.angle_beta   90.00
_cell.angle_gamma   90.00
#
_symmetry.space_group_name_H-M   'P 1'
#
loop_
_entity.id
_entity.type
_entity.pdbx_description
1 polymer ?
#
loop_
_entity_poly.entity_id
_entity_poly.type
_entity_poly.pdbx_seq_one_letter_code
_entity_poly.pdbx_strand_id
1 'polypeptide(L)' 'MARFLGRRSRLHEITRLLVDVALGRIKADLVIKNGVLGNVNSGEVLDGMDVAVKGDRIALIGDANHCIGPDTKI' A
#
# COMPACT_ATOMS: atom_id res chain seq x y z
N MET A 1 14.51 7.32 -8.21
CA MET A 1 14.12 5.89 -8.13
C MET A 1 14.87 5.26 -6.96
N ALA A 2 14.30 5.29 -5.76
CA ALA A 2 14.96 4.73 -4.58
C ALA A 2 14.81 3.20 -4.60
N ARG A 3 15.88 2.51 -5.01
CA ARG A 3 16.03 1.07 -4.81
C ARG A 3 16.21 0.82 -3.30
N PHE A 4 15.17 0.36 -2.62
CA PHE A 4 15.24 -0.07 -1.22
C PHE A 4 15.72 -1.52 -1.12
N LEU A 5 17.00 -1.75 -1.43
CA LEU A 5 17.68 -3.00 -1.10
C LEU A 5 18.49 -2.80 0.18
N GLY A 6 17.93 -3.23 1.31
CA GLY A 6 18.72 -3.53 2.52
C GLY A 6 18.37 -2.81 3.82
N ARG A 7 17.60 -1.72 3.80
CA ARG A 7 17.15 -1.06 5.06
C ARG A 7 15.78 -0.42 4.90
N ARG A 8 14.95 -0.64 5.93
CA ARG A 8 13.62 -0.06 6.06
C ARG A 8 13.72 1.48 6.14
N SER A 9 12.96 2.22 5.33
CA SER A 9 12.88 3.69 5.33
C SER A 9 12.61 4.25 6.74
N ARG A 10 13.06 5.47 7.07
CA ARG A 10 12.56 6.12 8.30
C ARG A 10 11.16 6.65 8.05
N LEU A 11 10.29 6.58 9.06
CA LEU A 11 8.89 6.95 8.86
C LEU A 11 8.75 8.40 8.35
N HIS A 12 9.44 9.37 8.96
CA HIS A 12 9.38 10.77 8.56
C HIS A 12 9.87 11.03 7.12
N GLU A 13 10.70 10.16 6.54
CA GLU A 13 11.18 10.28 5.17
C GLU A 13 10.12 9.86 4.15
N ILE A 14 9.21 8.95 4.51
CA ILE A 14 8.25 8.34 3.59
C ILE A 14 6.79 8.72 3.86
N THR A 15 6.45 9.23 5.04
CA THR A 15 5.04 9.52 5.42
C THR A 15 4.28 10.33 4.38
N ARG A 16 4.87 11.41 3.84
CA ARG A 16 4.20 12.25 2.84
C ARG A 16 3.87 11.45 1.57
N LEU A 17 4.80 10.62 1.11
CA LEU A 17 4.61 9.77 -0.06
C LEU A 17 3.51 8.73 0.17
N LEU A 18 3.43 8.12 1.36
CA LEU A 18 2.35 7.18 1.68
C LEU A 18 0.98 7.84 1.69
N VAL A 19 0.90 9.06 2.26
CA VAL A 19 -0.34 9.85 2.26
C VAL A 19 -0.77 10.18 0.84
N ASP A 20 0.15 10.62 -0.03
CA ASP A 20 -0.17 10.95 -1.41
C ASP A 20 -0.64 9.71 -2.21
N VAL A 21 -0.13 8.51 -1.90
CA VAL A 21 -0.63 7.25 -2.48
C VAL A 21 -2.01 6.88 -1.96
N ALA A 22 -2.22 6.94 -0.64
CA ALA A 22 -3.52 6.64 -0.03
C ALA A 22 -4.63 7.58 -0.54
N LEU A 23 -4.30 8.84 -0.83
CA LEU A 23 -5.21 9.82 -1.44
C LEU A 23 -5.33 9.71 -2.97
N GLY A 24 -4.61 8.77 -3.62
CA GLY A 24 -4.66 8.54 -5.06
C GLY A 24 -3.93 9.56 -5.93
N ARG A 25 -3.23 10.52 -5.32
CA ARG A 25 -2.44 11.56 -6.01
C ARG A 25 -1.21 10.96 -6.70
N ILE A 26 -0.61 9.95 -6.07
CA ILE A 26 0.51 9.16 -6.60
C ILE A 26 0.06 7.70 -6.68
N LYS A 27 0.55 6.96 -7.68
CA LYS A 27 0.20 5.54 -7.85
C LYS A 27 1.12 4.62 -7.06
N ALA A 28 0.54 3.53 -6.55
CA ALA A 28 1.24 2.50 -5.80
C ALA A 28 2.22 1.74 -6.69
N ASP A 29 3.26 1.16 -6.08
CA ASP A 29 4.19 0.28 -6.80
C ASP A 29 3.60 -1.13 -6.95
N LEU A 30 2.85 -1.58 -5.94
CA LEU A 30 2.16 -2.86 -5.89
C LEU A 30 0.77 -2.67 -5.25
N VAL A 31 -0.24 -3.36 -5.77
CA VAL A 31 -1.55 -3.52 -5.12
C VAL A 31 -1.92 -4.99 -5.10
N ILE A 32 -2.00 -5.59 -3.91
CA ILE A 32 -2.59 -6.92 -3.74
C ILE A 32 -4.11 -6.74 -3.77
N LYS A 33 -4.79 -7.38 -4.72
CA LYS A 33 -6.23 -7.20 -4.95
C LYS A 33 -7.08 -8.35 -4.41
N ASN A 34 -8.28 -8.03 -3.93
CA ASN A 34 -9.35 -8.97 -3.59
C ASN A 34 -8.88 -10.10 -2.65
N GLY A 35 -8.09 -9.75 -1.63
CA GLY A 35 -7.62 -10.68 -0.62
C GLY A 35 -8.62 -10.91 0.50
N VAL A 36 -8.38 -11.97 1.28
CA VAL A 36 -9.04 -12.20 2.57
C VAL A 36 -8.08 -11.75 3.67
N LEU A 37 -8.40 -10.65 4.34
CA LEU A 37 -7.57 -10.03 5.35
C LEU A 37 -7.93 -10.53 6.75
N GLY A 38 -7.00 -11.22 7.40
CA GLY A 38 -7.08 -11.49 8.84
C GLY A 38 -6.66 -10.24 9.63
N ASN A 39 -7.61 -9.52 10.23
CA ASN A 39 -7.33 -8.39 11.10
C ASN A 39 -7.04 -8.87 12.52
N VAL A 40 -5.75 -9.06 12.85
CA VAL A 40 -5.32 -9.55 14.16
C VAL A 40 -5.53 -8.55 15.31
N ASN A 41 -5.82 -7.28 15.01
CA ASN A 41 -6.14 -6.29 16.03
C ASN A 41 -7.57 -6.46 16.54
N SER A 42 -8.53 -6.81 15.68
CA SER A 42 -9.93 -7.03 16.03
C SER A 42 -10.36 -8.50 16.11
N GLY A 43 -9.59 -9.42 15.53
CA GLY A 43 -9.93 -10.85 15.44
C GLY A 43 -10.86 -11.20 14.27
N GLU A 44 -11.04 -10.30 13.30
CA GLU A 44 -11.95 -10.48 12.16
C GLU A 44 -11.24 -11.05 10.92
N VAL A 45 -12.02 -11.72 10.07
CA VAL A 45 -11.62 -12.12 8.72
C VAL A 45 -12.47 -11.33 7.73
N LEU A 46 -11.83 -10.50 6.90
CA LEU A 46 -12.48 -9.54 6.03
C LEU A 46 -12.21 -9.89 4.56
N ASP A 47 -13.27 -10.22 3.81
CA ASP A 47 -13.18 -10.51 2.38
C ASP A 47 -13.06 -9.24 1.52
N GLY A 48 -12.54 -9.40 0.30
CA GLY A 48 -12.54 -8.34 -0.72
C GLY A 48 -11.61 -7.16 -0.42
N MET A 49 -10.61 -7.35 0.44
CA MET A 49 -9.70 -6.29 0.86
C MET A 49 -8.51 -6.18 -0.09
N ASP A 50 -8.13 -4.94 -0.45
CA ASP A 50 -6.88 -4.67 -1.16
C ASP A 50 -5.81 -4.11 -0.22
N VAL A 51 -4.55 -4.23 -0.65
CA VAL A 51 -3.40 -3.64 0.03
C VAL A 51 -2.51 -2.91 -0.97
N ALA A 52 -2.47 -1.58 -0.87
CA ALA A 52 -1.58 -0.74 -1.68
C ALA A 52 -0.23 -0.55 -0.99
N VAL A 53 0.86 -0.75 -1.74
CA VAL A 53 2.24 -0.69 -1.26
C VAL A 53 3.03 0.33 -2.07
N LYS A 54 3.84 1.14 -1.37
CA LYS A 54 4.79 2.09 -1.96
C LYS A 54 6.16 1.91 -1.31
N GLY A 55 7.19 1.67 -2.11
CA GLY A 55 8.52 1.33 -1.63
C GLY A 55 8.49 0.12 -0.72
N ASP A 56 8.75 0.35 0.56
CA ASP A 56 8.86 -0.67 1.61
C ASP A 56 7.76 -0.55 2.69
N ARG A 57 6.61 0.03 2.33
CA ARG A 57 5.50 0.33 3.25
C ARG A 57 4.14 0.10 2.63
N ILE A 58 3.20 -0.33 3.47
CA ILE A 58 1.77 -0.28 3.16
C ILE A 58 1.31 1.18 3.24
N ALA A 59 0.65 1.65 2.19
CA ALA A 59 0.05 2.98 2.11
C ALA A 59 -1.45 2.94 2.43
N LEU A 60 -2.17 1.88 2.02
CA LEU A 60 -3.61 1.74 2.21
C LEU A 60 -4.00 0.26 2.33
N ILE A 61 -4.99 -0.02 3.19
CA ILE A 61 -5.73 -1.29 3.28
C ILE A 61 -7.20 -0.94 3.11
N GLY A 62 -7.92 -1.62 2.21
CA GLY A 62 -9.30 -1.29 1.80
C GLY A 62 -9.42 -1.22 0.28
N ASP A 63 -10.40 -0.50 -0.27
CA ASP A 63 -10.48 -0.30 -1.73
C ASP A 63 -9.27 0.52 -2.22
N ALA A 64 -8.44 -0.10 -3.05
CA ALA A 64 -7.22 0.49 -3.60
C ALA A 64 -7.32 0.82 -5.10
N ASN A 65 -8.52 0.80 -5.70
CA ASN A 65 -8.69 1.05 -7.13
C ASN A 65 -8.09 2.40 -7.57
N HIS A 66 -8.25 3.46 -6.76
CA HIS A 66 -7.68 4.78 -7.05
C HIS A 66 -6.16 4.85 -6.89
N CYS A 67 -5.54 3.87 -6.23
CA CYS A 67 -4.08 3.77 -6.09
C CYS A 67 -3.40 3.12 -7.31
N ILE A 68 -4.15 2.52 -8.24
CA ILE A 68 -3.61 1.81 -9.41
C ILE A 68 -3.34 2.78 -10.58
N GLY A 69 -2.21 2.60 -11.25
CA GLY A 69 -1.87 3.24 -12.51
C GLY A 69 -1.09 2.33 -13.45
N PRO A 70 -0.62 2.86 -14.60
CA PRO A 70 0.01 2.06 -15.65
C PRO A 70 1.22 1.22 -15.19
N ASP A 71 1.96 1.73 -14.21
CA ASP A 71 3.18 1.07 -13.69
C ASP A 71 2.93 0.27 -12.40
N THR A 72 1.69 0.25 -11.89
CA THR A 72 1.36 -0.48 -10.67
C THR A 72 1.32 -1.96 -10.96
N LYS A 73 2.12 -2.75 -10.23
CA LYS A 73 1.98 -4.20 -10.24
C LYS A 73 0.72 -4.59 -9.48
N ILE A 74 -0.06 -5.51 -10.01
CA ILE A 74 -1.18 -6.16 -9.32
C ILE A 74 -0.78 -7.60 -9.03
#